data_AF-A0A9D9FCP6-F1
#
_entry.id   AF-A0A9D9FCP6-F1
#
_cell.length_a   1.000
_cell.length_b   1.000
_cell.length_c   1.000
_cell.angle_alpha   90.00
_cell.angle_beta   90.00
_cell.angle_gamma   90.00
#
_symmetry.space_group_name_H-M   'P 1'
#
loop_
_entity.id
_entity.type
_entity.pdbx_description
1 polymer ?
#
loop_
_entity_poly.entity_id
_entity_poly.type
_entity_poly.pdbx_seq_one_letter_code
_entity_poly.pdbx_strand_id
1 'polypeptide(L)'
;MSRPRITIEIQPGENGGVGELLVHFNAAGRDVLVSQLSRLDEHWDHEHFDAVTISPDAKLDEVAYRPDSEIVRRATFTLRSDEMDAEHCPHVLSDQPASPYD
;
A
#
# COMPACT_ATOMS: atom_id res chain seq x y z
N MET A 1 -20.15 15.95 -0.57
CA MET A 1 -18.82 15.43 -0.16
C MET A 1 -18.09 14.97 -1.40
N SER A 2 -16.76 15.12 -1.48
CA SER A 2 -15.97 14.65 -2.63
C SER A 2 -15.86 13.11 -2.62
N ARG A 3 -15.91 12.48 -3.80
CA ARG A 3 -15.65 11.04 -3.95
C ARG A 3 -14.26 10.69 -3.36
N PRO A 4 -14.13 9.64 -2.53
CA PRO A 4 -12.82 9.12 -2.14
C PRO A 4 -11.99 8.75 -3.37
N ARG A 5 -10.71 9.13 -3.38
CA ARG A 5 -9.75 8.72 -4.42
C ARG A 5 -8.48 8.28 -3.74
N ILE A 6 -8.06 7.06 -4.03
CA ILE A 6 -6.80 6.48 -3.60
C ILE A 6 -6.21 5.84 -4.87
N THR A 7 -5.05 6.30 -5.33
CA THR A 7 -4.35 5.70 -6.48
C THR A 7 -3.04 5.15 -5.95
N ILE A 8 -2.73 3.90 -6.31
CA ILE A 8 -1.40 3.32 -6.09
C ILE A 8 -0.76 3.14 -7.46
N GLU A 9 0.41 3.71 -7.65
CA GLU A 9 1.14 3.63 -8.91
C GLU A 9 2.62 3.34 -8.67
N ILE A 10 3.26 2.67 -9.63
CA ILE A 10 4.69 2.44 -9.64
C ILE A 10 5.27 3.34 -10.70
N GLN A 11 6.14 4.26 -10.30
CA GLN A 11 6.91 5.07 -11.22
C GLN A 11 8.24 4.38 -11.50
N PRO A 12 8.63 4.17 -12.78
CA PRO A 12 9.93 3.63 -13.11
C PRO A 12 11.05 4.59 -12.68
N GLY A 13 12.15 4.04 -12.17
CA GLY A 13 13.35 4.81 -11.88
C GLY A 13 14.07 5.23 -13.17
N GLU A 14 14.69 6.41 -13.17
CA GLU A 14 15.47 6.88 -14.30
C GLU A 14 16.79 6.10 -14.44
N ASN A 15 17.22 5.80 -15.67
CA ASN A 15 18.54 5.22 -15.98
C ASN A 15 18.89 3.93 -15.20
N GLY A 16 17.92 3.07 -14.95
CA GLY A 16 18.12 1.82 -14.20
C GLY A 16 18.12 2.02 -12.67
N GLY A 17 17.70 3.18 -12.19
CA GLY A 17 17.41 3.43 -10.78
C GLY A 17 16.21 2.63 -10.27
N VAL A 18 16.03 2.63 -8.95
CA VAL A 18 14.92 1.94 -8.27
C VAL A 18 13.61 2.69 -8.58
N GLY A 19 12.56 1.96 -8.94
CA GLY A 19 11.22 2.53 -9.11
C GLY A 19 10.57 2.88 -7.77
N GLU A 20 9.66 3.85 -7.79
CA GLU A 20 8.96 4.33 -6.59
C GLU A 20 7.52 3.81 -6.59
N LEU A 21 7.08 3.26 -5.45
CA LEU A 21 5.66 3.05 -5.19
C LEU A 21 5.08 4.33 -4.60
N LEU A 22 4.11 4.92 -5.30
CA LEU A 22 3.46 6.17 -4.93
C LEU A 22 2.01 5.87 -4.54
N VAL A 23 1.58 6.40 -3.40
CA VAL A 23 0.18 6.34 -2.95
C VAL A 23 -0.38 7.75 -2.90
N HIS A 24 -1.30 8.05 -3.81
CA HIS A 24 -1.96 9.35 -3.90
C HIS A 24 -3.36 9.26 -3.30
N PHE A 25 -3.78 10.26 -2.55
CA PHE A 25 -5.15 10.35 -2.08
C PHE A 25 -5.64 11.79 -1.96
N ASN A 26 -6.95 11.99 -2.16
CA ASN A 26 -7.61 13.21 -1.69
C ASN A 26 -8.02 13.06 -0.21
N ALA A 27 -8.54 14.13 0.40
CA ALA A 27 -8.94 14.11 1.81
C ALA A 27 -9.93 12.96 2.14
N ALA A 28 -10.93 12.73 1.30
CA ALA A 28 -11.89 11.64 1.50
C ALA A 28 -11.25 10.25 1.34
N GLY A 29 -10.29 10.08 0.41
CA GLY A 29 -9.52 8.85 0.24
C GLY A 29 -8.62 8.56 1.44
N ARG A 30 -7.97 9.59 1.99
CA ARG A 30 -7.20 9.47 3.25
C ARG A 30 -8.07 8.95 4.37
N ASP A 31 -9.26 9.50 4.55
CA ASP A 31 -10.16 9.10 5.63
C ASP A 31 -10.59 7.63 5.49
N VAL A 32 -10.84 7.16 4.26
CA VAL A 32 -11.07 5.73 3.97
C VAL A 32 -9.84 4.90 4.32
N LEU A 33 -8.65 5.28 3.86
CA LEU A 33 -7.41 4.55 4.11
C LEU A 33 -7.15 4.39 5.61
N VAL A 34 -7.17 5.50 6.36
CA VAL A 34 -6.97 5.51 7.81
C VAL A 34 -8.02 4.66 8.50
N SER A 35 -9.29 4.79 8.10
CA SER A 35 -10.38 4.01 8.69
C SER A 35 -10.21 2.51 8.48
N GLN A 36 -9.73 2.04 7.32
CA GLN A 36 -9.53 0.61 7.12
C GLN A 36 -8.29 0.10 7.86
N LEU A 37 -7.17 0.81 7.77
CA LEU A 37 -5.94 0.40 8.45
C LEU A 37 -6.07 0.39 9.97
N SER A 38 -6.84 1.31 10.54
CA SER A 38 -7.07 1.37 12.00
C SER A 38 -7.96 0.23 12.52
N ARG A 39 -8.58 -0.57 11.63
CA ARG A 39 -9.39 -1.74 12.00
C ARG A 39 -8.59 -3.03 12.00
N LEU A 40 -7.33 -2.99 11.54
CA LEU A 40 -6.48 -4.17 11.54
C LEU A 40 -6.11 -4.55 12.97
N ASP A 41 -6.23 -5.83 13.27
CA ASP A 41 -5.85 -6.43 14.55
C ASP A 41 -5.37 -7.88 14.31
N GLU A 42 -5.14 -8.62 15.38
CA GLU A 42 -4.66 -10.01 15.28
C GLU A 42 -5.66 -10.99 14.63
N HIS A 43 -6.96 -10.64 14.60
CA HIS A 43 -8.03 -11.45 13.99
C HIS A 43 -8.32 -11.03 12.55
N TRP A 44 -8.15 -9.73 12.26
CA TRP A 44 -8.18 -9.15 10.92
C TRP A 44 -6.87 -8.47 10.59
N ASP A 45 -5.89 -9.30 10.23
CA ASP A 45 -4.50 -8.87 10.02
C ASP A 45 -4.26 -8.24 8.66
N HIS A 46 -5.21 -8.25 7.73
CA HIS A 46 -5.03 -7.63 6.41
C HIS A 46 -6.28 -6.97 5.85
N GLU A 47 -6.04 -5.99 4.97
CA GLU A 47 -7.08 -5.34 4.19
C GLU A 47 -6.70 -5.34 2.70
N HIS A 48 -7.68 -5.70 1.86
CA HIS A 48 -7.55 -5.62 0.42
C HIS A 48 -8.06 -4.29 -0.13
N PHE A 49 -7.24 -3.68 -0.95
CA PHE A 49 -7.56 -2.49 -1.74
C PHE A 49 -7.60 -2.90 -3.21
N ASP A 50 -8.81 -3.04 -3.74
CA ASP A 50 -9.06 -3.41 -5.12
C ASP A 50 -9.55 -2.19 -5.93
N ALA A 51 -9.24 -2.20 -7.23
CA ALA A 51 -9.81 -1.32 -8.23
C ALA A 51 -11.23 -1.76 -8.65
N VAL A 52 -11.98 -0.84 -9.27
CA VAL A 52 -13.37 -1.07 -9.70
C VAL A 52 -13.49 -2.18 -10.75
N THR A 53 -12.45 -2.38 -11.56
CA THR A 53 -12.37 -3.49 -12.52
C THR A 53 -12.26 -4.86 -11.85
N ILE A 54 -11.89 -4.92 -10.57
CA ILE A 54 -11.66 -6.14 -9.81
C ILE A 54 -12.79 -6.40 -8.81
N SER A 55 -13.26 -5.38 -8.11
CA SER A 55 -14.27 -5.51 -7.05
C SER A 55 -15.30 -4.37 -7.09
N PRO A 56 -16.60 -4.64 -6.86
CA PRO A 56 -17.61 -3.59 -6.75
C PRO A 56 -17.41 -2.69 -5.51
N ASP A 57 -16.74 -3.19 -4.46
CA ASP A 57 -16.40 -2.44 -3.24
C ASP A 57 -15.02 -1.76 -3.34
N ALA A 58 -14.68 -1.30 -4.54
CA ALA A 58 -13.37 -0.76 -4.86
C ALA A 58 -12.98 0.43 -3.98
N LYS A 59 -11.70 0.42 -3.58
CA LYS A 59 -11.07 1.48 -2.80
C LYS A 59 -10.03 2.23 -3.64
N LEU A 60 -9.59 1.65 -4.76
CA LEU A 60 -8.58 2.22 -5.64
C LEU A 60 -9.17 2.85 -6.90
N ASP A 61 -8.60 4.00 -7.27
CA ASP A 61 -8.78 4.67 -8.55
C ASP A 61 -7.75 4.12 -9.55
N GLU A 62 -8.12 4.08 -10.83
CA GLU A 62 -7.30 3.48 -11.90
C GLU A 62 -6.67 4.53 -12.84
N VAL A 63 -6.68 5.79 -12.41
CA VAL A 63 -6.11 6.90 -13.17
C VAL A 63 -4.77 7.27 -12.56
N ALA A 64 -3.70 7.06 -13.32
CA ALA A 64 -2.35 7.44 -12.94
C ALA A 64 -2.20 8.96 -12.88
N TYR A 65 -1.36 9.44 -11.97
CA TYR A 65 -0.99 10.85 -11.88
C TYR A 65 0.09 11.22 -12.90
N ARG A 66 0.91 10.25 -13.35
CA ARG A 66 1.92 10.45 -14.40
C ARG A 66 1.70 9.47 -15.57
N PRO A 67 1.96 9.90 -16.82
CA PRO A 67 1.73 9.06 -18.00
C PRO A 67 2.58 7.79 -18.08
N ASP A 68 3.75 7.78 -17.46
CA ASP A 68 4.73 6.70 -17.46
C ASP A 68 4.60 5.75 -16.27
N SER A 69 3.64 6.00 -15.38
CA SER A 69 3.43 5.19 -14.19
C SER A 69 2.54 3.98 -14.47
N GLU A 70 2.87 2.86 -13.85
CA GLU A 70 2.06 1.65 -13.86
C GLU A 70 1.05 1.68 -12.72
N ILE A 71 -0.23 1.45 -13.01
CA ILE A 71 -1.28 1.41 -11.97
C ILE A 71 -1.30 0.06 -11.26
N VAL A 72 -1.25 0.10 -9.93
CA VAL A 72 -1.51 -1.06 -9.08
C VAL A 72 -3.02 -1.18 -8.88
N ARG A 73 -3.62 -2.21 -9.50
CA ARG A 73 -5.08 -2.45 -9.41
C ARG A 73 -5.50 -3.23 -8.16
N ARG A 74 -4.57 -3.88 -7.48
CA ARG A 74 -4.81 -4.66 -6.27
C ARG A 74 -3.61 -4.50 -5.34
N ALA A 75 -3.88 -4.12 -4.10
CA ALA A 75 -2.91 -4.07 -3.03
C ALA A 75 -3.46 -4.75 -1.77
N THR A 76 -2.57 -5.35 -1.00
CA THR A 76 -2.89 -5.92 0.32
C THR A 76 -2.01 -5.23 1.34
N PHE A 77 -2.62 -4.68 2.38
CA PHE A 77 -1.92 -4.14 3.53
C PHE A 77 -2.08 -5.13 4.67
N THR A 78 -0.98 -5.54 5.29
CA THR A 78 -0.97 -6.55 6.34
C THR A 78 -0.32 -5.99 7.61
N LEU A 79 -1.02 -6.09 8.72
CA LEU A 79 -0.49 -5.90 10.07
C LEU A 79 0.34 -7.14 10.43
N ARG A 80 1.62 -6.92 10.74
CA ARG A 80 2.54 -7.96 11.22
C ARG A 80 3.11 -7.48 12.54
N SER A 81 2.85 -8.21 13.63
CA SER A 81 3.51 -7.95 14.90
C SER A 81 4.87 -8.66 14.95
N ASP A 82 5.78 -8.15 15.77
CA ASP A 82 7.06 -8.79 16.02
C ASP A 82 6.89 -10.22 16.55
N GLU A 83 5.85 -10.52 17.34
CA GLU A 83 5.60 -11.89 17.80
C GLU A 83 5.24 -12.83 16.64
N MET A 84 4.35 -12.38 15.74
CA MET A 84 3.97 -13.16 14.55
C MET A 84 5.16 -13.36 13.61
N ASP A 85 5.99 -12.35 13.45
CA ASP A 85 7.21 -12.44 12.66
C ASP A 85 8.25 -13.32 13.33
N ALA A 86 8.43 -13.27 14.65
CA ALA A 86 9.32 -14.17 15.36
C ALA A 86 8.92 -15.65 15.20
N GLU A 87 7.62 -15.95 15.20
CA GLU A 87 7.11 -17.32 15.05
C GLU A 87 7.20 -17.82 13.60
N HIS A 88 6.78 -16.99 12.63
CA HIS A 88 6.56 -17.46 11.25
C HIS A 88 7.58 -16.94 10.23
N CYS A 89 8.19 -15.78 10.49
CA CYS A 89 9.10 -15.11 9.56
C CYS A 89 10.35 -14.54 10.27
N PRO A 90 11.07 -15.29 11.12
CA PRO A 90 12.09 -14.71 12.02
C PRO A 90 13.25 -14.01 11.29
N HIS A 91 13.44 -14.29 10.00
CA HIS A 91 14.43 -13.61 9.16
C HIS A 91 14.16 -12.12 8.98
N VAL A 92 12.91 -11.65 9.10
CA VAL A 92 12.58 -10.21 8.96
C VAL A 92 13.01 -9.40 10.18
N LEU A 93 13.26 -10.06 11.32
CA LEU A 93 13.76 -9.47 12.56
C LEU A 93 15.30 -9.55 12.68
N SER A 94 15.97 -10.11 11.67
CA SER A 94 17.44 -10.19 11.62
C SER A 94 18.06 -8.86 11.15
N ASP A 95 19.39 -8.76 11.16
CA ASP A 95 20.12 -7.52 10.86
C ASP A 95 19.62 -6.87 9.56
N GLN A 96 19.00 -5.69 9.70
CA GLN A 96 18.65 -4.89 8.56
C GLN A 96 19.92 -4.42 7.85
N PRO A 97 19.90 -4.30 6.50
CA PRO A 97 20.99 -3.65 5.80
C PRO A 97 21.21 -2.27 6.44
N ALA A 98 22.48 -1.91 6.66
CA ALA A 98 22.82 -0.63 7.26
C ALA A 98 22.05 0.49 6.57
N SER A 99 21.32 1.28 7.36
CA SER A 99 20.62 2.45 6.84
C SER A 99 21.69 3.37 6.25
N PRO A 100 21.56 3.85 5.00
CA PRO A 100 22.47 4.85 4.45
C PRO A 100 22.32 6.22 5.16
N TYR A 101 21.45 6.31 6.16
CA TYR A 101 21.12 7.51 6.93
C TYR A 101 21.50 7.42 8.42
N ASP A 102 22.12 6.32 8.87
CA ASP A 102 22.69 6.17 10.22
C ASP A 102 24.15 6.63 10.31
#